data_AF-A0A961MEX0-F1
#
_entry.id   AF-A0A961MEX0-F1
#
_cell.length_a   1.000
_cell.length_b   1.000
_cell.length_c   1.000
_cell.angle_alpha   90.00
_cell.angle_beta   90.00
_cell.angle_gamma   90.00
#
_symmetry.space_group_name_H-M   'P 1'
#
loop_
_entity.id
_entity.type
_entity.pdbx_description
1 polymer ?
#
loop_
_entity_poly.entity_id
_entity_poly.type
_entity_poly.pdbx_seq_one_letter_code
_entity_poly.pdbx_strand_id
1 'polypeptide(L)'
;MFSRYKKETRTQAPAPGSRAVPVHDLPKMAPAAAAPAAPQRPVAPPRPSFKASPAAPIAAAPAANDKERRRRQRIIEVKSELHTRLLDNLNLAALDNASEAELRSEIAAIAAEALSEINFALTSEERLQLNQDLYFEVRGLGPLEPLLKDETINDILVNGPNRVFVERAGKLELTDVTFKDERHLLRIIDKIVSAVGRRVDESNPYVDARLADGSRFNAMVPPVAVDGSLVSIRKFKKEKLGINDLVNFGAFSEEMAMYLEAAVATRLNVIVSGGTGSGKTTTLNALSSFIDNAERILTIEDTAELQLQQVHVGRMESRPPNVEGRGAVTQRDCLRNALRMRPDRIIV
;
A
#
# COMPACT_ATOMS: atom_id res chain seq x y z
N MET A 1 -36.72 -56.51 -34.65
CA MET A 1 -37.92 -56.46 -35.52
C MET A 1 -38.67 -55.17 -35.26
N PHE A 2 -38.93 -54.39 -36.32
CA PHE A 2 -40.02 -53.44 -36.64
C PHE A 2 -41.03 -53.05 -35.53
N SER A 3 -41.73 -51.90 -35.51
CA SER A 3 -41.82 -50.62 -36.25
C SER A 3 -43.11 -49.95 -35.70
N ARG A 4 -43.18 -48.62 -35.46
CA ARG A 4 -43.97 -47.59 -36.19
C ARG A 4 -44.43 -46.57 -35.12
N TYR A 5 -44.28 -45.26 -35.28
CA TYR A 5 -45.21 -44.32 -35.95
C TYR A 5 -44.47 -42.97 -36.10
N LYS A 6 -44.15 -42.47 -37.30
CA LYS A 6 -44.92 -41.68 -38.30
C LYS A 6 -44.92 -40.15 -38.07
N LYS A 7 -44.32 -39.45 -39.04
CA LYS A 7 -44.23 -37.99 -39.26
C LYS A 7 -45.51 -37.42 -39.86
N GLU A 8 -45.78 -36.15 -39.58
CA GLU A 8 -46.45 -35.22 -40.51
C GLU A 8 -45.71 -33.87 -40.57
N THR A 9 -45.91 -33.18 -41.68
CA THR A 9 -45.01 -32.21 -42.32
C THR A 9 -45.72 -30.87 -42.43
N ARG A 10 -45.00 -29.74 -42.29
CA ARG A 10 -45.45 -28.47 -42.87
C ARG A 10 -44.27 -27.67 -43.43
N THR A 11 -44.55 -27.10 -44.59
CA THR A 11 -43.66 -26.69 -45.68
C THR A 11 -43.19 -25.24 -45.54
N GLN A 12 -41.94 -24.96 -45.92
CA GLN A 12 -41.41 -23.60 -46.15
C GLN A 12 -41.42 -23.27 -47.66
N ALA A 13 -41.72 -22.02 -48.00
CA ALA A 13 -41.68 -21.46 -49.36
C ALA A 13 -40.53 -20.43 -49.50
N PRO A 14 -40.01 -20.17 -50.72
CA PRO A 14 -38.71 -19.54 -50.95
C PRO A 14 -38.78 -18.04 -51.31
N ALA A 15 -37.66 -17.32 -51.11
CA ALA A 15 -37.45 -15.92 -51.52
C ALA A 15 -36.61 -15.82 -52.82
N PRO A 16 -36.75 -14.75 -53.64
CA PRO A 16 -36.17 -14.66 -54.98
C PRO A 16 -34.82 -13.93 -55.02
N GLY A 17 -34.04 -14.24 -56.06
CA GLY A 17 -32.63 -13.88 -56.20
C GLY A 17 -32.29 -12.45 -56.64
N SER A 18 -31.01 -12.11 -56.49
CA SER A 18 -30.39 -10.87 -56.94
C SER A 18 -29.25 -11.12 -57.92
N ARG A 19 -29.31 -10.39 -59.04
CA ARG A 19 -28.34 -10.32 -60.14
C ARG A 19 -26.96 -9.79 -59.70
N ALA A 20 -25.95 -10.19 -60.46
CA ALA A 20 -24.55 -9.76 -60.36
C ALA A 20 -24.23 -8.45 -61.14
N VAL A 21 -23.00 -7.94 -60.88
CA VAL A 21 -22.06 -7.11 -61.70
C VAL A 21 -21.68 -5.78 -60.99
N PRO A 22 -20.42 -5.26 -61.04
CA PRO A 22 -19.09 -5.86 -61.23
C PRO A 22 -18.09 -5.54 -60.09
N VAL A 23 -16.98 -6.29 -60.04
CA VAL A 23 -15.83 -6.04 -59.16
C VAL A 23 -14.83 -5.15 -59.91
N HIS A 24 -14.43 -4.02 -59.31
CA HIS A 24 -13.42 -3.15 -59.89
C HIS A 24 -12.02 -3.79 -59.86
N ASP A 25 -11.30 -3.60 -60.96
CA ASP A 25 -9.95 -4.04 -61.25
C ASP A 25 -8.90 -3.61 -60.21
N LEU A 26 -8.18 -4.59 -59.67
CA LEU A 26 -6.86 -4.36 -59.05
C LEU A 26 -5.79 -4.66 -60.11
N PRO A 27 -4.88 -3.72 -60.41
CA PRO A 27 -3.86 -3.93 -61.44
C PRO A 27 -2.79 -4.94 -60.99
N LYS A 28 -2.45 -5.86 -61.91
CA LYS A 28 -1.40 -6.88 -61.80
C LYS A 28 0.02 -6.29 -61.93
N MET A 29 0.95 -6.97 -61.25
CA MET A 29 2.39 -6.70 -61.11
C MET A 29 3.20 -6.66 -62.42
N ALA A 30 4.30 -5.91 -62.37
CA ALA A 30 5.52 -6.07 -63.16
C ALA A 30 6.76 -6.13 -62.21
N PRO A 31 7.92 -6.64 -62.66
CA PRO A 31 8.71 -7.62 -61.90
C PRO A 31 9.76 -7.04 -60.92
N ALA A 32 10.23 -7.94 -60.06
CA ALA A 32 11.18 -7.76 -58.98
C ALA A 32 12.50 -7.10 -59.41
N ALA A 33 12.78 -5.92 -58.83
CA ALA A 33 14.12 -5.36 -58.74
C ALA A 33 14.85 -5.99 -57.53
N ALA A 34 16.13 -6.33 -57.75
CA ALA A 34 17.01 -6.97 -56.78
C ALA A 34 17.07 -6.23 -55.44
N ALA A 35 16.91 -6.97 -54.35
CA ALA A 35 17.13 -6.48 -53.00
C ALA A 35 18.63 -6.15 -52.80
N PRO A 36 18.99 -4.98 -52.26
CA PRO A 36 20.35 -4.71 -51.83
C PRO A 36 20.69 -5.57 -50.61
N ALA A 37 21.91 -6.10 -50.60
CA ALA A 37 22.44 -6.96 -49.56
C ALA A 37 22.33 -6.31 -48.16
N ALA A 38 21.91 -7.11 -47.18
CA ALA A 38 21.88 -6.72 -45.77
C ALA A 38 23.30 -6.31 -45.30
N PRO A 39 23.46 -5.18 -44.58
CA PRO A 39 24.74 -4.82 -44.02
C PRO A 39 25.14 -5.82 -42.93
N GLN A 40 26.30 -6.46 -43.14
CA GLN A 40 26.93 -7.35 -42.16
C GLN A 40 27.18 -6.58 -40.86
N ARG A 41 26.64 -7.08 -39.74
CA ARG A 41 26.95 -6.56 -38.41
C ARG A 41 28.44 -6.75 -38.13
N PRO A 42 29.21 -5.71 -37.79
CA PRO A 42 30.58 -5.88 -37.37
C PRO A 42 30.64 -6.66 -36.06
N VAL A 43 31.46 -7.72 -36.06
CA VAL A 43 31.78 -8.53 -34.89
C VAL A 43 32.47 -7.65 -33.86
N ALA A 44 31.86 -7.49 -32.69
CA ALA A 44 32.44 -6.74 -31.59
C ALA A 44 33.73 -7.43 -31.09
N PRO A 45 34.80 -6.67 -30.77
CA PRO A 45 36.02 -7.24 -30.21
C PRO A 45 35.76 -7.82 -28.81
N PRO A 46 36.51 -8.87 -28.41
CA PRO A 46 36.32 -9.51 -27.11
C PRO A 46 36.59 -8.52 -25.97
N ARG A 47 35.65 -8.45 -25.02
CA ARG A 47 35.81 -7.66 -23.79
C ARG A 47 37.02 -8.19 -23.00
N PRO A 48 37.90 -7.33 -22.49
CA PRO A 48 39.01 -7.78 -21.66
C PRO A 48 38.48 -8.42 -20.38
N SER A 49 38.93 -9.65 -20.10
CA SER A 49 38.64 -10.36 -18.85
C SER A 49 39.28 -9.60 -17.69
N PHE A 50 38.49 -8.94 -16.86
CA PHE A 50 38.95 -8.49 -15.56
C PHE A 50 39.16 -9.72 -14.68
N LYS A 51 40.41 -10.15 -14.55
CA LYS A 51 40.82 -11.06 -13.48
C LYS A 51 40.52 -10.34 -12.17
N ALA A 52 39.62 -10.91 -11.37
CA ALA A 52 39.39 -10.44 -10.02
C ALA A 52 40.71 -10.59 -9.23
N SER A 53 41.36 -9.47 -8.93
CA SER A 53 42.39 -9.44 -7.89
C SER A 53 41.72 -9.77 -6.55
N PRO A 54 42.28 -10.68 -5.74
CA PRO A 54 41.72 -10.99 -4.43
C PRO A 54 41.71 -9.72 -3.58
N ALA A 55 40.52 -9.35 -3.10
CA ALA A 55 40.34 -8.25 -2.17
C ALA A 55 41.21 -8.49 -0.93
N ALA A 56 42.05 -7.51 -0.59
CA ALA A 56 42.75 -7.49 0.68
C ALA A 56 41.72 -7.58 1.83
N PRO A 57 41.98 -8.35 2.90
CA PRO A 57 41.06 -8.45 4.01
C PRO A 57 40.87 -7.08 4.64
N ILE A 58 39.63 -6.61 4.66
CA ILE A 58 39.21 -5.40 5.37
C ILE A 58 39.53 -5.64 6.85
N ALA A 59 40.49 -4.88 7.37
CA ALA A 59 40.88 -4.92 8.77
C ALA A 59 39.64 -4.65 9.64
N ALA A 60 39.35 -5.58 10.55
CA ALA A 60 38.25 -5.49 11.49
C ALA A 60 38.44 -4.28 12.43
N ALA A 61 37.49 -3.34 12.41
CA ALA A 61 37.32 -2.34 13.46
C ALA A 61 36.56 -2.94 14.67
N PRO A 62 36.74 -2.43 15.90
CA PRO A 62 37.01 -3.26 17.08
C PRO A 62 35.78 -3.60 17.95
N ALA A 63 35.98 -4.55 18.87
CA ALA A 63 35.04 -5.25 19.77
C ALA A 63 33.97 -4.44 20.57
N ALA A 64 33.95 -3.11 20.50
CA ALA A 64 32.94 -2.28 21.16
C ALA A 64 31.54 -2.47 20.54
N ASN A 65 31.46 -2.62 19.22
CA ASN A 65 30.20 -2.89 18.50
C ASN A 65 29.61 -4.27 18.85
N ASP A 66 30.45 -5.26 19.17
CA ASP A 66 29.99 -6.62 19.47
C ASP A 66 29.29 -6.72 20.82
N LYS A 67 29.78 -6.01 21.84
CA LYS A 67 29.16 -6.03 23.17
C LYS A 67 27.78 -5.36 23.14
N GLU A 68 27.65 -4.27 22.41
CA GLU A 68 26.38 -3.56 22.26
C GLU A 68 25.38 -4.36 21.41
N ARG A 69 25.83 -4.98 20.32
CA ARG A 69 25.02 -5.89 19.50
C ARG A 69 24.51 -7.09 20.31
N ARG A 70 25.36 -7.71 21.14
CA ARG A 70 24.97 -8.81 22.03
C ARG A 70 23.95 -8.35 23.07
N ARG A 71 24.09 -7.15 23.64
CA ARG A 71 23.12 -6.60 24.59
C ARG A 71 21.77 -6.35 23.92
N ARG A 72 21.75 -5.76 22.71
CA ARG A 72 20.51 -5.57 21.93
C ARG A 72 19.83 -6.89 21.61
N GLN A 73 20.59 -7.90 21.17
CA GLN A 73 20.06 -9.23 20.91
C GLN A 73 19.41 -9.83 22.17
N ARG A 74 20.07 -9.69 23.33
CA ARG A 74 19.52 -10.17 24.59
C ARG A 74 18.25 -9.43 25.01
N ILE A 75 18.15 -8.13 24.74
CA ILE A 75 16.93 -7.35 24.98
C ILE A 75 15.77 -7.86 24.11
N ILE A 76 16.04 -8.18 22.84
CA ILE A 76 15.04 -8.76 21.92
C ILE A 76 14.55 -10.12 22.43
N GLU A 77 15.47 -10.98 22.88
CA GLU A 77 15.14 -12.29 23.46
C GLU A 77 14.28 -12.15 24.73
N VAL A 78 14.70 -11.28 25.65
CA VAL A 78 13.97 -10.98 26.89
C VAL A 78 12.57 -10.45 26.55
N LYS A 79 12.44 -9.54 25.59
CA LYS A 79 11.15 -9.01 25.14
C LYS A 79 10.23 -10.12 24.60
N SER A 80 10.76 -11.05 23.81
CA SER A 80 10.00 -12.19 23.27
C SER A 80 9.51 -13.14 24.37
N GLU A 81 10.36 -13.41 25.37
CA GLU A 81 10.00 -14.22 26.54
C GLU A 81 8.91 -13.56 27.38
N LEU A 82 9.08 -12.27 27.70
CA LEU A 82 8.06 -11.50 28.44
C LEU A 82 6.72 -11.43 27.71
N HIS A 83 6.74 -11.25 26.38
CA HIS A 83 5.51 -11.27 25.59
C HIS A 83 4.77 -12.61 25.71
N THR A 84 5.50 -13.74 25.68
CA THR A 84 4.89 -15.07 25.83
C THR A 84 4.18 -15.19 27.18
N ARG A 85 4.88 -14.83 28.26
CA ARG A 85 4.33 -14.85 29.62
C ARG A 85 3.14 -13.92 29.79
N LEU A 86 3.18 -12.74 29.16
CA LEU A 86 2.06 -11.80 29.19
C LEU A 86 0.82 -12.38 28.52
N LEU A 87 0.96 -13.06 27.38
CA LEU A 87 -0.18 -13.69 26.71
C LEU A 87 -0.75 -14.87 27.51
N ASP A 88 0.10 -15.63 28.20
CA ASP A 88 -0.33 -16.78 29.00
C ASP A 88 -1.01 -16.34 30.30
N ASN A 89 -0.57 -15.22 30.89
CA ASN A 89 -1.08 -14.72 32.17
C ASN A 89 -2.22 -13.70 32.03
N LEU A 90 -2.31 -12.95 30.92
CA LEU A 90 -3.39 -11.99 30.71
C LEU A 90 -4.59 -12.68 30.07
N ASN A 91 -5.71 -12.68 30.79
CA ASN A 91 -6.98 -13.08 30.21
C ASN A 91 -7.44 -12.00 29.21
N LEU A 92 -7.23 -12.24 27.91
CA LEU A 92 -7.56 -11.33 26.80
C LEU A 92 -8.98 -10.75 26.90
N ALA A 93 -9.95 -11.51 27.42
CA ALA A 93 -11.34 -11.08 27.59
C ALA A 93 -11.56 -10.03 28.69
N ALA A 94 -10.68 -9.97 29.70
CA ALA A 94 -10.75 -8.97 30.78
C ALA A 94 -10.10 -7.63 30.38
N LEU A 95 -9.22 -7.66 29.37
CA LEU A 95 -8.44 -6.49 28.95
C LEU A 95 -9.28 -5.45 28.24
N ASP A 96 -10.38 -5.82 27.59
CA ASP A 96 -11.18 -4.88 26.80
C ASP A 96 -11.81 -3.77 27.65
N ASN A 97 -12.19 -4.07 28.90
CA ASN A 97 -12.85 -3.13 29.81
C ASN A 97 -11.91 -2.44 30.82
N ALA A 98 -10.65 -2.85 30.89
CA ALA A 98 -9.68 -2.27 31.82
C ALA A 98 -9.24 -0.87 31.37
N SER A 99 -9.08 0.05 32.32
CA SER A 99 -8.56 1.39 32.04
C SER A 99 -7.08 1.32 31.60
N GLU A 100 -6.63 2.30 30.82
CA GLU A 100 -5.23 2.36 30.37
C GLU A 100 -4.23 2.35 31.53
N ALA A 101 -4.58 3.01 32.64
CA ALA A 101 -3.72 3.09 33.82
C ALA A 101 -3.58 1.72 34.53
N GLU A 102 -4.69 1.00 34.71
CA GLU A 102 -4.68 -0.34 35.33
C GLU A 102 -3.88 -1.33 34.48
N LEU A 103 -4.12 -1.33 33.17
CA LEU A 103 -3.46 -2.23 32.23
C LEU A 103 -1.95 -2.02 32.20
N ARG A 104 -1.51 -0.76 32.19
CA ARG A 104 -0.08 -0.40 32.27
C ARG A 104 0.54 -0.86 33.60
N SER A 105 -0.18 -0.71 34.71
CA SER A 105 0.29 -1.14 36.02
C SER A 105 0.45 -2.66 36.10
N GLU A 106 -0.50 -3.41 35.55
CA GLU A 106 -0.49 -4.87 35.55
C GLU A 106 0.61 -5.43 34.65
N ILE A 107 0.77 -4.87 33.44
CA ILE A 107 1.89 -5.21 32.54
C ILE A 107 3.23 -4.93 33.23
N ALA A 108 3.37 -3.79 33.90
CA ALA A 108 4.61 -3.45 34.61
C ALA A 108 4.91 -4.41 35.78
N ALA A 109 3.88 -4.90 36.48
CA ALA A 109 4.01 -5.88 37.55
C ALA A 109 4.48 -7.24 37.02
N ILE A 110 3.82 -7.78 35.98
CA ILE A 110 4.20 -9.04 35.34
C ILE A 110 5.62 -8.94 34.75
N ALA A 111 5.95 -7.81 34.12
CA ALA A 111 7.27 -7.59 33.57
C ALA A 111 8.35 -7.51 34.66
N ALA A 112 8.05 -6.89 35.81
CA ALA A 112 8.96 -6.82 36.94
C ALA A 112 9.31 -8.20 37.50
N GLU A 113 8.29 -9.05 37.68
CA GLU A 113 8.44 -10.42 38.17
C GLU A 113 9.28 -11.24 37.19
N ALA A 114 8.94 -11.23 35.89
CA ALA A 114 9.68 -11.96 34.88
C ALA A 114 11.15 -11.51 34.76
N LEU A 115 11.42 -10.21 34.82
CA LEU A 115 12.80 -9.69 34.79
C LEU A 115 13.63 -10.13 36.00
N SER A 116 12.99 -10.26 37.17
CA SER A 116 13.65 -10.73 38.39
C SER A 116 14.09 -12.19 38.28
N GLU A 117 13.27 -13.04 37.65
CA GLU A 117 13.60 -14.45 37.41
C GLU A 117 14.70 -14.63 36.35
N ILE A 118 14.66 -13.84 35.28
CA ILE A 118 15.66 -13.89 34.20
C ILE A 118 17.01 -13.29 34.65
N ASN A 119 17.03 -12.61 35.79
CA ASN A 119 18.20 -11.95 36.37
C ASN A 119 18.89 -11.01 35.35
N PHE A 120 18.08 -10.27 34.59
CA PHE A 120 18.55 -9.32 33.58
C PHE A 120 18.28 -7.89 34.02
N ALA A 121 19.35 -7.14 34.24
CA ALA A 121 19.26 -5.74 34.64
C ALA A 121 19.04 -4.84 33.42
N LEU A 122 17.93 -4.10 33.44
CA LEU A 122 17.63 -3.02 32.49
C LEU A 122 17.88 -1.67 33.16
N THR A 123 18.27 -0.67 32.37
CA THR A 123 18.22 0.72 32.83
C THR A 123 16.77 1.16 33.01
N SER A 124 16.55 2.25 33.75
CA SER A 124 15.20 2.82 33.90
C SER A 124 14.54 3.15 32.56
N GLU A 125 15.34 3.62 31.59
CA GLU A 125 14.90 3.94 30.22
C GLU A 125 14.54 2.69 29.43
N GLU A 126 15.38 1.64 29.46
CA GLU A 126 15.10 0.37 28.80
C GLU A 126 13.84 -0.31 29.36
N ARG A 127 13.63 -0.21 30.68
CA ARG A 127 12.45 -0.76 31.34
C ARG A 127 11.17 0.00 30.94
N LEU A 128 11.26 1.33 30.84
CA LEU A 128 10.14 2.15 30.38
C LEU A 128 9.77 1.80 28.94
N GLN A 129 10.76 1.68 28.05
CA GLN A 129 10.56 1.27 26.66
C GLN A 129 9.96 -0.14 26.56
N LEU A 130 10.48 -1.10 27.32
CA LEU A 130 9.96 -2.47 27.36
C LEU A 130 8.49 -2.49 27.78
N ASN A 131 8.12 -1.79 28.87
CA ASN A 131 6.74 -1.72 29.32
C ASN A 131 5.82 -1.07 28.27
N GLN A 132 6.31 -0.05 27.57
CA GLN A 132 5.57 0.60 26.50
C GLN A 132 5.36 -0.34 25.30
N ASP A 133 6.39 -1.08 24.91
CA ASP A 133 6.30 -2.07 23.84
C ASP A 133 5.31 -3.19 24.19
N LEU A 134 5.37 -3.70 25.42
CA LEU A 134 4.45 -4.72 25.92
C LEU A 134 3.00 -4.21 25.97
N TYR A 135 2.80 -2.93 26.31
CA TYR A 135 1.50 -2.29 26.22
C TYR A 135 0.96 -2.23 24.78
N PHE A 136 1.80 -1.87 23.81
CA PHE A 136 1.40 -1.89 22.39
C PHE A 136 1.12 -3.29 21.87
N GLU A 137 1.78 -4.31 22.42
CA GLU A 137 1.51 -5.71 22.09
C GLU A 137 0.11 -6.14 22.52
N VAL A 138 -0.34 -5.70 23.69
CA VAL A 138 -1.67 -6.03 24.24
C VAL A 138 -2.76 -5.18 23.58
N ARG A 139 -2.63 -3.85 23.59
CA ARG A 139 -3.69 -2.93 23.14
C ARG A 139 -3.51 -2.41 21.71
N GLY A 140 -2.28 -2.21 21.24
CA GLY A 140 -1.97 -1.66 19.92
C GLY A 140 -1.75 -2.70 18.81
N LEU A 141 -1.01 -2.31 17.77
CA LEU A 141 -0.57 -3.15 16.66
C LEU A 141 0.84 -3.74 16.88
N GLY A 142 1.23 -3.87 18.15
CA GLY A 142 2.47 -4.50 18.56
C GLY A 142 3.72 -3.87 17.93
N PRO A 143 4.58 -4.63 17.23
CA PRO A 143 5.83 -4.11 16.67
C PRO A 143 5.64 -3.00 15.62
N LEU A 144 4.46 -2.87 15.03
CA LEU A 144 4.19 -1.85 14.00
C LEU A 144 3.98 -0.45 14.59
N GLU A 145 3.64 -0.34 15.87
CA GLU A 145 3.20 0.92 16.47
C GLU A 145 4.25 2.04 16.49
N PRO A 146 5.53 1.75 16.83
CA PRO A 146 6.60 2.74 16.69
C PRO A 146 6.76 3.22 15.25
N LEU A 147 6.65 2.33 14.25
CA LEU A 147 6.80 2.66 12.83
C LEU A 147 5.62 3.50 12.32
N LEU A 148 4.40 3.18 12.77
CA LEU A 148 3.20 3.96 12.44
C LEU A 148 3.24 5.37 13.04
N LYS A 149 3.88 5.55 14.20
CA LYS A 149 4.03 6.87 14.84
C LYS A 149 5.14 7.74 14.22
N ASP A 150 6.13 7.14 13.59
CA ASP A 150 7.27 7.85 13.00
C ASP A 150 6.89 8.58 11.69
N GLU A 151 6.70 9.90 11.76
CA GLU A 151 6.24 10.72 10.63
C GLU A 151 7.19 10.76 9.43
N THR A 152 8.44 10.34 9.59
CA THR A 152 9.42 10.30 8.49
C THR A 152 9.29 9.05 7.61
N ILE A 153 8.50 8.05 8.03
CA ILE A 153 8.19 6.84 7.27
C ILE A 153 6.96 7.07 6.36
N ASN A 154 7.05 6.70 5.08
CA ASN A 154 5.89 6.74 4.18
C ASN A 154 5.27 5.37 3.94
N ASP A 155 6.08 4.33 3.73
CA ASP A 155 5.60 2.96 3.53
C ASP A 155 6.24 2.00 4.57
N ILE A 156 5.50 1.00 5.04
CA ILE A 156 5.97 -0.11 5.89
C ILE A 156 5.66 -1.41 5.16
N LEU A 157 6.66 -2.25 4.94
CA LEU A 157 6.55 -3.51 4.22
C LEU A 157 7.04 -4.66 5.10
N VAL A 158 6.19 -5.64 5.36
CA VAL A 158 6.53 -6.83 6.16
C VAL A 158 6.59 -8.03 5.23
N ASN A 159 7.75 -8.68 5.17
CA ASN A 159 7.99 -9.88 4.39
C ASN A 159 8.23 -11.06 5.37
N GLY A 160 7.16 -11.53 6.00
CA GLY A 160 7.22 -12.48 7.11
C GLY A 160 7.70 -11.86 8.42
N PRO A 161 7.77 -12.64 9.52
CA PRO A 161 7.95 -12.13 10.87
C PRO A 161 9.32 -11.48 11.11
N ASN A 162 10.35 -11.86 10.34
CA ASN A 162 11.74 -11.48 10.60
C ASN A 162 12.26 -10.35 9.70
N ARG A 163 11.47 -9.86 8.74
CA ARG A 163 11.94 -8.87 7.76
C ARG A 163 10.91 -7.75 7.59
N VAL A 164 11.14 -6.65 8.28
CA VAL A 164 10.32 -5.43 8.18
C VAL A 164 11.16 -4.33 7.56
N PHE A 165 10.66 -3.80 6.44
CA PHE A 165 11.24 -2.68 5.72
C PHE A 165 10.40 -1.44 5.90
N VAL A 166 11.04 -0.28 5.86
CA VAL A 166 10.39 1.02 5.87
C VAL A 166 10.94 1.86 4.73
N GLU A 167 10.08 2.68 4.14
CA GLU A 167 10.50 3.68 3.17
C GLU A 167 10.64 5.03 3.87
N ARG A 168 11.80 5.66 3.67
CA ARG A 168 12.11 7.03 4.11
C ARG A 168 12.72 7.79 2.94
N ALA A 169 12.19 8.96 2.64
CA ALA A 169 12.73 9.86 1.61
C ALA A 169 13.09 9.19 0.25
N GLY A 170 12.24 8.29 -0.23
CA GLY A 170 12.39 7.55 -1.49
C GLY A 170 13.18 6.24 -1.38
N LYS A 171 13.71 5.87 -0.21
CA LYS A 171 14.62 4.74 -0.03
C LYS A 171 14.05 3.71 0.92
N LEU A 172 14.13 2.44 0.51
CA LEU A 172 13.78 1.30 1.35
C LEU A 172 14.94 0.91 2.26
N GLU A 173 14.63 0.77 3.55
CA GLU A 173 15.58 0.45 4.61
C GLU A 173 15.07 -0.75 5.42
N LEU A 174 15.93 -1.70 5.74
CA LEU A 174 15.60 -2.80 6.65
C LEU A 174 15.64 -2.27 8.09
N THR A 175 14.61 -2.58 8.88
CA THR A 175 14.52 -2.17 10.28
C THR A 175 15.01 -3.26 11.23
N ASP A 176 15.28 -2.87 12.48
CA ASP A 176 15.53 -3.79 13.60
C ASP A 176 14.22 -4.37 14.19
N VAL A 177 13.06 -3.95 13.68
CA VAL A 177 11.75 -4.41 14.16
C VAL A 177 11.44 -5.78 13.60
N THR A 178 11.10 -6.72 14.48
CA THR A 178 10.66 -8.06 14.10
C THR A 178 9.44 -8.48 14.92
N PHE A 179 8.68 -9.42 14.37
CA PHE A 179 7.65 -10.16 15.08
C PHE A 179 8.28 -11.41 15.69
N LYS A 180 7.76 -11.85 16.84
CA LYS A 180 8.14 -13.13 17.46
C LYS A 180 8.15 -14.32 16.49
N ASP A 181 7.04 -14.51 15.77
CA ASP A 181 6.84 -15.61 14.82
C ASP A 181 5.68 -15.29 13.86
N GLU A 182 5.43 -16.19 12.92
CA GLU A 182 4.34 -16.06 11.94
C GLU A 182 2.95 -15.98 12.61
N ARG A 183 2.75 -16.71 13.72
CA ARG A 183 1.49 -16.68 14.46
C ARG A 183 1.24 -15.31 15.07
N HIS A 184 2.29 -14.65 15.55
CA HIS A 184 2.19 -13.29 16.04
C HIS A 184 1.82 -12.30 14.94
N LEU A 185 2.47 -12.37 13.78
CA LEU A 185 2.12 -11.54 12.63
C LEU A 185 0.65 -11.73 12.20
N LEU A 186 0.19 -12.98 12.10
CA LEU A 186 -1.21 -13.30 11.77
C LEU A 186 -2.20 -12.72 12.79
N ARG A 187 -1.89 -12.74 14.09
CA ARG A 187 -2.75 -12.12 15.11
C ARG A 187 -2.86 -10.61 14.95
N ILE A 188 -1.76 -9.93 14.61
CA ILE A 188 -1.79 -8.48 14.34
C ILE A 188 -2.60 -8.18 13.06
N ILE A 189 -2.42 -8.98 12.01
CA ILE A 189 -3.23 -8.87 10.78
C ILE A 189 -4.71 -9.03 11.11
N ASP A 190 -5.09 -10.09 11.84
CA ASP A 190 -6.48 -10.37 12.19
C ASP A 190 -7.10 -9.25 13.05
N LYS A 191 -6.33 -8.70 14.00
CA LYS A 191 -6.75 -7.55 14.82
C LYS A 191 -7.05 -6.31 13.97
N ILE A 192 -6.18 -5.98 13.02
CA ILE A 192 -6.39 -4.86 12.08
C ILE A 192 -7.65 -5.09 11.25
N VAL A 193 -7.76 -6.27 10.66
CA VAL A 193 -8.80 -6.61 9.69
C VAL A 193 -10.17 -6.70 10.37
N SER A 194 -10.23 -7.25 11.58
CA SER A 194 -11.42 -7.33 12.42
C SER A 194 -11.94 -5.94 12.84
N ALA A 195 -11.04 -5.00 13.17
CA ALA A 195 -11.42 -3.64 13.52
C ALA A 195 -12.11 -2.89 12.36
N VAL A 196 -11.84 -3.28 11.12
CA VAL A 196 -12.43 -2.70 9.89
C VAL A 196 -13.61 -3.54 9.39
N GLY A 197 -14.03 -4.59 10.12
CA GLY A 197 -15.15 -5.46 9.76
C GLY A 197 -14.88 -6.33 8.54
N ARG A 198 -13.60 -6.66 8.28
CA ARG A 198 -13.18 -7.58 7.21
C ARG A 198 -12.68 -8.89 7.82
N ARG A 199 -12.37 -9.87 6.99
CA ARG A 199 -11.79 -11.16 7.40
C ARG A 199 -10.68 -11.57 6.44
N VAL A 200 -9.69 -12.28 6.96
CA VAL A 200 -8.59 -12.88 6.19
C VAL A 200 -8.29 -14.26 6.76
N ASP A 201 -8.33 -15.28 5.91
CA ASP A 201 -8.12 -16.68 6.27
C ASP A 201 -7.69 -17.49 5.04
N GLU A 202 -7.51 -18.79 5.18
CA GLU A 202 -7.07 -19.65 4.07
C GLU A 202 -8.04 -19.65 2.87
N SER A 203 -9.32 -19.34 3.09
CA SER A 203 -10.32 -19.25 2.02
C SER A 203 -10.31 -17.89 1.31
N ASN A 204 -9.97 -16.83 2.05
CA ASN A 204 -9.81 -15.46 1.56
C ASN A 204 -8.44 -14.92 1.99
N PRO A 205 -7.36 -15.32 1.29
CA PRO A 205 -5.99 -15.16 1.79
C PRO A 205 -5.40 -13.77 1.54
N TYR A 206 -6.21 -12.79 1.14
CA TYR A 206 -5.78 -11.41 0.94
C TYR A 206 -6.87 -10.44 1.36
N VAL A 207 -6.46 -9.26 1.80
CA VAL A 207 -7.36 -8.23 2.29
C VAL A 207 -6.78 -6.84 2.08
N ASP A 208 -7.62 -5.95 1.58
CA ASP A 208 -7.39 -4.50 1.61
C ASP A 208 -8.21 -3.89 2.75
N ALA A 209 -7.65 -2.95 3.49
CA ALA A 209 -8.32 -2.26 4.59
C ALA A 209 -7.79 -0.83 4.76
N ARG A 210 -8.44 -0.07 5.64
CA ARG A 210 -7.99 1.25 6.05
C ARG A 210 -7.84 1.28 7.56
N LEU A 211 -6.66 1.70 8.01
CA LEU A 211 -6.38 1.88 9.43
C LEU A 211 -7.12 3.11 9.97
N ALA A 212 -7.26 3.20 11.29
CA ALA A 212 -7.96 4.29 11.96
C ALA A 212 -7.33 5.69 11.70
N ASP A 213 -6.03 5.74 11.42
CA ASP A 213 -5.29 6.96 11.05
C ASP A 213 -5.46 7.36 9.57
N GLY A 214 -6.20 6.58 8.79
CA GLY A 214 -6.43 6.79 7.37
C GLY A 214 -5.40 6.10 6.45
N SER A 215 -4.37 5.45 7.01
CA SER A 215 -3.35 4.71 6.27
C SER A 215 -3.96 3.51 5.54
N ARG A 216 -3.42 3.21 4.35
CA ARG A 216 -3.84 2.04 3.57
C ARG A 216 -3.13 0.81 4.10
N PHE A 217 -3.88 -0.28 4.27
CA PHE A 217 -3.36 -1.56 4.71
C PHE A 217 -3.72 -2.63 3.67
N ASN A 218 -2.74 -3.41 3.25
CA ASN A 218 -2.93 -4.61 2.46
C ASN A 218 -2.19 -5.77 3.15
N ALA A 219 -2.80 -6.94 3.19
CA ALA A 219 -2.14 -8.14 3.66
C ALA A 219 -2.47 -9.34 2.76
N MET A 220 -1.53 -10.29 2.72
CA MET A 220 -1.69 -11.59 2.09
C MET A 220 -1.11 -12.67 3.01
N VAL A 221 -1.86 -13.73 3.24
CA VAL A 221 -1.53 -14.81 4.19
C VAL A 221 -1.31 -16.15 3.47
N PRO A 222 -0.66 -17.13 4.11
CA PRO A 222 -0.58 -18.50 3.58
C PRO A 222 -1.97 -19.09 3.26
N PRO A 223 -2.09 -19.95 2.23
CA PRO A 223 -1.02 -20.53 1.41
C PRO A 223 -0.56 -19.67 0.22
N VAL A 224 -1.18 -18.51 -0.03
CA VAL A 224 -0.80 -17.67 -1.18
C VAL A 224 0.52 -16.94 -0.93
N ALA A 225 0.75 -16.50 0.30
CA ALA A 225 2.04 -16.00 0.74
C ALA A 225 2.97 -17.17 1.13
N VAL A 226 3.73 -17.68 0.14
CA VAL A 226 4.50 -18.94 0.26
C VAL A 226 5.55 -18.90 1.36
N ASP A 227 6.23 -17.76 1.52
CA ASP A 227 7.35 -17.60 2.46
C ASP A 227 6.92 -17.00 3.83
N GLY A 228 5.61 -16.93 4.08
CA GLY A 228 5.02 -16.28 5.26
C GLY A 228 4.22 -15.03 4.89
N SER A 229 3.41 -14.53 5.83
CA SER A 229 2.47 -13.44 5.56
C SER A 229 3.17 -12.17 5.10
N LEU A 230 2.56 -11.51 4.12
CA LEU A 230 3.01 -10.24 3.56
C LEU A 230 2.08 -9.12 4.02
N VAL A 231 2.64 -7.99 4.43
CA VAL A 231 1.86 -6.79 4.79
C VAL A 231 2.47 -5.58 4.11
N SER A 232 1.63 -4.73 3.53
CA SER A 232 2.01 -3.42 3.00
C SER A 232 1.13 -2.35 3.61
N ILE A 233 1.76 -1.39 4.29
CA ILE A 233 1.07 -0.22 4.84
C ILE A 233 1.63 1.02 4.16
N ARG A 234 0.75 1.78 3.51
CA ARG A 234 1.07 3.13 3.02
C ARG A 234 0.49 4.14 3.98
N LYS A 235 1.37 4.86 4.68
CA LYS A 235 0.99 5.83 5.69
C LYS A 235 0.29 7.02 5.07
N PHE A 236 -0.75 7.49 5.75
CA PHE A 236 -1.42 8.72 5.39
C PHE A 236 -0.58 9.92 5.81
N LYS A 237 -0.02 10.64 4.85
CA LYS A 237 0.77 11.86 5.13
C LYS A 237 -0.12 12.95 5.71
N LYS A 238 0.24 13.47 6.89
CA LYS A 238 -0.46 14.61 7.50
C LYS A 238 0.00 15.95 6.95
N GLU A 239 1.26 16.06 6.52
CA GLU A 239 1.81 17.31 5.99
C GLU A 239 1.33 17.58 4.56
N LYS A 240 0.76 18.76 4.38
CA LYS A 240 0.30 19.27 3.09
C LYS A 240 1.39 20.16 2.52
N LEU A 241 1.96 19.78 1.39
CA LEU A 241 2.80 20.69 0.62
C LEU A 241 1.90 21.73 -0.06
N GLY A 242 2.16 23.01 0.23
CA GLY A 242 1.55 24.15 -0.44
C GLY A 242 2.25 24.47 -1.75
N ILE A 243 1.66 25.39 -2.51
CA ILE A 243 2.26 25.83 -3.79
C ILE A 243 3.64 26.48 -3.57
N ASN A 244 3.81 27.25 -2.49
CA ASN A 244 5.06 27.91 -2.16
C ASN A 244 6.17 26.89 -1.86
N ASP A 245 5.83 25.77 -1.23
CA ASP A 245 6.80 24.69 -0.99
C ASP A 245 7.26 24.08 -2.31
N LEU A 246 6.33 23.89 -3.26
CA LEU A 246 6.66 23.38 -4.60
C LEU A 246 7.52 24.35 -5.41
N VAL A 247 7.34 25.66 -5.25
CA VAL A 247 8.23 26.68 -5.83
C VAL A 247 9.62 26.61 -5.17
N ASN A 248 9.67 26.54 -3.84
CA ASN A 248 10.92 26.45 -3.09
C ASN A 248 11.73 25.17 -3.42
N PHE A 249 11.05 24.06 -3.69
CA PHE A 249 11.68 22.82 -4.15
C PHE A 249 12.12 22.87 -5.62
N GLY A 250 11.81 23.94 -6.35
CA GLY A 250 12.08 24.08 -7.77
C GLY A 250 11.21 23.19 -8.66
N ALA A 251 10.09 22.66 -8.13
CA ALA A 251 9.13 21.91 -8.93
C ALA A 251 8.35 22.85 -9.88
N PHE A 252 8.10 24.09 -9.44
CA PHE A 252 7.44 25.15 -10.19
C PHE A 252 8.28 26.42 -10.19
N SER A 253 8.21 27.21 -11.27
CA SER A 253 8.62 28.62 -11.21
C SER A 253 7.49 29.46 -10.62
N GLU A 254 7.81 30.67 -10.13
CA GLU A 254 6.80 31.61 -9.62
C GLU A 254 5.75 31.95 -10.68
N GLU A 255 6.17 32.17 -11.92
CA GLU A 255 5.27 32.50 -13.03
C GLU A 255 4.33 31.33 -13.34
N MET A 256 4.81 30.09 -13.23
CA MET A 256 3.97 28.92 -13.43
C MET A 256 2.97 28.74 -12.28
N ALA A 257 3.39 29.01 -11.04
CA ALA A 257 2.48 28.99 -9.89
C ALA A 257 1.35 30.03 -10.06
N MET A 258 1.68 31.26 -10.46
CA MET A 258 0.70 32.31 -10.75
C MET A 258 -0.26 31.93 -11.88
N TYR A 259 0.26 31.32 -12.95
CA TYR A 259 -0.58 30.86 -14.07
C TYR A 259 -1.55 29.76 -13.62
N LEU A 260 -1.07 28.79 -12.84
CA LEU A 260 -1.90 27.70 -12.34
C LEU A 260 -2.95 28.19 -11.33
N GLU A 261 -2.60 29.16 -10.48
CA GLU A 261 -3.55 29.84 -9.60
C GLU A 261 -4.67 30.49 -10.41
N ALA A 262 -4.34 31.28 -11.44
CA ALA A 262 -5.33 31.90 -12.31
C ALA A 262 -6.21 30.87 -13.02
N ALA A 263 -5.62 29.76 -13.50
CA ALA A 263 -6.36 28.68 -14.15
C ALA A 263 -7.35 28.01 -13.19
N VAL A 264 -6.94 27.75 -11.95
CA VAL A 264 -7.82 27.16 -10.92
C VAL A 264 -8.90 28.18 -10.52
N ALA A 265 -8.55 29.42 -10.22
CA ALA A 265 -9.50 30.46 -9.83
C ALA A 265 -10.58 30.73 -10.90
N THR A 266 -10.21 30.65 -12.19
CA THR A 266 -11.13 30.82 -13.33
C THR A 266 -11.87 29.54 -13.73
N ARG A 267 -11.73 28.46 -12.95
CA ARG A 267 -12.43 27.17 -13.14
C ARG A 267 -12.09 26.46 -14.46
N LEU A 268 -10.86 26.62 -14.95
CA LEU A 268 -10.38 25.80 -16.06
C LEU A 268 -10.28 24.33 -15.63
N ASN A 269 -10.55 23.43 -16.57
CA ASN A 269 -10.33 22.01 -16.36
C ASN A 269 -8.83 21.71 -16.44
N VAL A 270 -8.25 21.15 -15.38
CA VAL A 270 -6.83 20.84 -15.27
C VAL A 270 -6.64 19.35 -15.11
N ILE A 271 -5.70 18.78 -15.86
CA ILE A 271 -5.26 17.38 -15.73
C ILE A 271 -3.80 17.39 -15.34
N VAL A 272 -3.48 16.75 -14.21
CA VAL A 272 -2.09 16.56 -13.75
C VAL A 272 -1.63 15.17 -14.18
N SER A 273 -0.70 15.11 -15.12
CA SER A 273 -0.17 13.86 -15.69
C SER A 273 1.29 13.61 -15.33
N GLY A 274 1.70 12.34 -15.26
CA GLY A 274 3.07 11.92 -14.93
C GLY A 274 3.17 10.46 -14.50
N GLY A 275 4.40 9.95 -14.37
CA GLY A 275 4.67 8.58 -13.92
C GLY A 275 4.20 8.29 -12.49
N THR A 276 4.15 7.02 -12.11
CA THR A 276 3.87 6.63 -10.71
C THR A 276 4.92 7.24 -9.78
N GLY A 277 4.49 7.81 -8.64
CA GLY A 277 5.39 8.45 -7.68
C GLY A 277 5.92 9.84 -8.08
N SER A 278 5.53 10.39 -9.24
CA SER A 278 6.04 11.69 -9.72
C SER A 278 5.43 12.93 -9.02
N GLY A 279 4.69 12.76 -7.92
CA GLY A 279 4.06 13.87 -7.19
C GLY A 279 2.72 14.37 -7.75
N LYS A 280 2.01 13.61 -8.60
CA LYS A 280 0.72 14.03 -9.18
C LYS A 280 -0.32 14.46 -8.12
N THR A 281 -0.61 13.58 -7.16
CA THR A 281 -1.56 13.86 -6.09
C THR A 281 -1.10 15.05 -5.25
N THR A 282 0.21 15.16 -5.00
CA THR A 282 0.81 16.30 -4.29
C THR A 282 0.54 17.62 -5.00
N THR A 283 0.83 17.69 -6.30
CA THR A 283 0.56 18.86 -7.14
C THR A 283 -0.93 19.21 -7.13
N LEU A 284 -1.79 18.21 -7.32
CA LEU A 284 -3.23 18.42 -7.36
C LEU A 284 -3.76 18.93 -5.99
N ASN A 285 -3.26 18.38 -4.89
CA ASN A 285 -3.60 18.85 -3.54
C ASN A 285 -3.12 20.29 -3.30
N ALA A 286 -1.92 20.67 -3.77
CA ALA A 286 -1.43 22.05 -3.69
C ALA A 286 -2.30 23.01 -4.52
N LEU A 287 -2.61 22.66 -5.77
CA LEU A 287 -3.48 23.46 -6.63
C LEU A 287 -4.90 23.60 -6.08
N SER A 288 -5.37 22.58 -5.37
CA SER A 288 -6.69 22.62 -4.76
C SER A 288 -6.85 23.73 -3.71
N SER A 289 -5.75 24.26 -3.15
CA SER A 289 -5.78 25.39 -2.21
C SER A 289 -6.27 26.69 -2.83
N PHE A 290 -6.18 26.83 -4.16
CA PHE A 290 -6.66 28.01 -4.89
C PHE A 290 -8.17 27.99 -5.17
N ILE A 291 -8.88 26.94 -4.74
CA ILE A 291 -10.34 26.87 -4.87
C ILE A 291 -10.99 27.70 -3.75
N ASP A 292 -11.92 28.58 -4.12
CA ASP A 292 -12.64 29.45 -3.19
C ASP A 292 -13.51 28.65 -2.20
N ASN A 293 -13.63 29.15 -0.96
CA ASN A 293 -14.41 28.50 0.10
C ASN A 293 -15.93 28.48 -0.14
N ALA A 294 -16.44 29.34 -1.01
CA ALA A 294 -17.84 29.38 -1.42
C ALA A 294 -18.22 28.24 -2.39
N GLU A 295 -17.23 27.56 -2.98
CA GLU A 295 -17.45 26.51 -3.95
C GLU A 295 -17.64 25.14 -3.27
N ARG A 296 -18.61 24.36 -3.76
CA ARG A 296 -18.84 22.98 -3.34
C ARG A 296 -17.97 22.04 -4.16
N ILE A 297 -17.07 21.35 -3.49
CA ILE A 297 -16.08 20.45 -4.09
C ILE A 297 -16.48 19.00 -3.79
N LEU A 298 -16.51 18.14 -4.81
CA LEU A 298 -16.66 16.70 -4.64
C LEU A 298 -15.38 15.98 -5.09
N THR A 299 -14.78 15.18 -4.22
CA THR A 299 -13.64 14.31 -4.59
C THR A 299 -14.12 12.90 -4.86
N ILE A 300 -13.50 12.24 -5.84
CA ILE A 300 -13.76 10.84 -6.21
C ILE A 300 -12.41 10.16 -6.32
N GLU A 301 -12.09 9.28 -5.40
CA GLU A 301 -10.77 8.64 -5.35
C GLU A 301 -10.94 7.13 -5.22
N ASP A 302 -9.98 6.32 -5.70
CA ASP A 302 -10.00 4.89 -5.33
C ASP A 302 -9.72 4.70 -3.84
N THR A 303 -8.88 5.57 -3.30
CA THR A 303 -8.75 5.72 -1.87
C THR A 303 -8.31 7.14 -1.60
N ALA A 304 -9.03 7.81 -0.71
CA ALA A 304 -9.00 9.22 -0.50
C ALA A 304 -7.68 9.68 0.14
N GLU A 305 -6.81 10.25 -0.69
CA GLU A 305 -5.54 10.88 -0.34
C GLU A 305 -5.71 12.39 -0.20
N LEU A 306 -6.66 13.00 -0.94
CA LEU A 306 -6.79 14.45 -0.98
C LEU A 306 -7.26 15.04 0.34
N GLN A 307 -6.63 16.14 0.73
CA GLN A 307 -6.89 16.84 1.98
C GLN A 307 -7.16 18.33 1.72
N LEU A 308 -8.29 18.59 1.09
CA LEU A 308 -8.79 19.94 0.82
C LEU A 308 -8.96 20.75 2.13
N GLN A 309 -8.74 22.07 2.04
CA GLN A 309 -8.87 22.99 3.17
C GLN A 309 -10.23 23.69 3.22
N GLN A 310 -11.00 23.57 2.13
CA GLN A 310 -12.27 24.25 1.95
C GLN A 310 -13.36 23.67 2.84
N VAL A 311 -14.36 24.51 3.16
CA VAL A 311 -15.48 24.14 4.04
C VAL A 311 -16.43 23.15 3.37
N HIS A 312 -16.76 23.34 2.10
CA HIS A 312 -17.78 22.57 1.39
C HIS A 312 -17.21 21.40 0.58
N VAL A 313 -16.62 20.43 1.27
CA VAL A 313 -16.00 19.25 0.65
C VAL A 313 -16.82 17.98 0.90
N GLY A 314 -17.25 17.32 -0.16
CA GLY A 314 -17.83 15.97 -0.12
C GLY A 314 -16.85 14.95 -0.70
N ARG A 315 -16.40 13.98 0.10
CA ARG A 315 -15.43 12.97 -0.33
C ARG A 315 -16.14 11.67 -0.67
N MET A 316 -15.81 11.09 -1.82
CA MET A 316 -16.32 9.80 -2.26
C MET A 316 -15.14 8.88 -2.59
N GLU A 317 -15.25 7.63 -2.17
CA GLU A 317 -14.29 6.58 -2.49
C GLU A 317 -14.95 5.50 -3.34
N SER A 318 -14.21 4.96 -4.30
CA SER A 318 -14.58 3.71 -4.93
C SER A 318 -14.42 2.57 -3.91
N ARG A 319 -15.21 1.51 -4.06
CA ARG A 319 -15.18 0.35 -3.18
C ARG A 319 -15.18 -0.92 -4.02
N PRO A 320 -14.20 -1.83 -3.86
CA PRO A 320 -14.25 -3.13 -4.50
C PRO A 320 -15.47 -3.94 -3.99
N PRO A 321 -15.88 -4.99 -4.70
CA PRO A 321 -16.89 -5.90 -4.18
C PRO A 321 -16.43 -6.53 -2.86
N ASN A 322 -17.38 -6.92 -2.02
CA ASN A 322 -17.10 -7.76 -0.86
C ASN A 322 -16.66 -9.18 -1.29
N VAL A 323 -16.31 -10.02 -0.31
CA VAL A 323 -15.91 -11.43 -0.53
C VAL A 323 -16.96 -12.26 -1.29
N GLU A 324 -18.23 -11.84 -1.29
CA GLU A 324 -19.33 -12.47 -2.02
C GLU A 324 -19.51 -11.90 -3.45
N GLY A 325 -18.61 -11.02 -3.90
CA GLY A 325 -18.68 -10.38 -5.22
C GLY A 325 -19.72 -9.26 -5.33
N ARG A 326 -20.29 -8.78 -4.22
CA ARG A 326 -21.40 -7.81 -4.18
C ARG A 326 -20.99 -6.44 -3.64
N GLY A 327 -21.80 -5.43 -3.94
CA GLY A 327 -21.66 -4.10 -3.32
C GLY A 327 -20.46 -3.28 -3.81
N ALA A 328 -19.89 -3.61 -4.97
CA ALA A 328 -18.89 -2.76 -5.62
C ALA A 328 -19.48 -1.39 -5.97
N VAL A 329 -18.68 -0.34 -5.79
CA VAL A 329 -18.98 1.03 -6.19
C VAL A 329 -17.79 1.53 -6.99
N THR A 330 -17.94 1.76 -8.29
CA THR A 330 -16.84 2.22 -9.13
C THR A 330 -16.69 3.74 -9.08
N GLN A 331 -15.53 4.28 -9.43
CA GLN A 331 -15.36 5.74 -9.60
C GLN A 331 -16.39 6.33 -10.59
N ARG A 332 -16.76 5.57 -11.62
CA ARG A 332 -17.80 5.96 -12.58
C ARG A 332 -19.18 6.09 -11.91
N ASP A 333 -19.49 5.23 -10.95
CA ASP A 333 -20.74 5.32 -10.19
C ASP A 333 -20.73 6.55 -9.27
N CYS A 334 -19.60 6.79 -8.59
CA CYS A 334 -19.39 8.01 -7.80
C CYS A 334 -19.55 9.27 -8.66
N LEU A 335 -18.96 9.30 -9.87
CA LEU A 335 -19.07 10.43 -10.79
C LEU A 335 -20.51 10.67 -11.24
N ARG A 336 -21.25 9.62 -11.62
CA ARG A 336 -22.67 9.74 -11.98
C ARG A 336 -23.51 10.29 -10.83
N ASN A 337 -23.18 9.92 -9.60
CA ASN A 337 -23.87 10.44 -8.42
C ASN A 337 -23.49 11.90 -8.12
N ALA A 338 -22.19 12.22 -8.21
CA ALA A 338 -21.64 13.56 -7.99
C ALA A 338 -22.35 14.63 -8.84
N LEU A 339 -22.64 14.32 -10.11
CA LEU A 339 -23.36 15.23 -11.01
C LEU A 339 -24.77 15.61 -10.54
N ARG A 340 -25.38 14.87 -9.61
CA ARG A 340 -26.69 15.16 -9.01
C ARG A 340 -26.59 15.91 -7.67
N MET A 341 -25.39 16.12 -7.17
CA MET A 341 -25.13 16.70 -5.84
C MET A 341 -24.78 18.20 -5.90
N ARG A 342 -25.08 18.86 -7.03
CA ARG A 342 -24.79 20.28 -7.31
C ARG A 342 -23.33 20.67 -6.99
N PRO A 343 -22.32 19.99 -7.54
CA PRO A 343 -20.92 20.41 -7.36
C PRO A 343 -20.62 21.66 -8.17
N ASP A 344 -19.81 22.55 -7.60
CA ASP A 344 -19.11 23.59 -8.37
C ASP A 344 -17.82 23.00 -8.98
N ARG A 345 -17.17 22.06 -8.26
CA ARG A 345 -16.00 21.31 -8.74
C ARG A 345 -16.10 19.83 -8.47
N ILE A 346 -15.56 19.05 -9.40
CA ILE A 346 -15.33 17.62 -9.23
C ILE A 346 -13.83 17.37 -9.41
N ILE A 347 -13.23 16.67 -8.46
CA ILE A 347 -11.83 16.26 -8.50
C ILE A 347 -11.81 14.73 -8.51
N VAL A 348 -11.09 14.16 -9.48
CA VAL A 348 -10.96 12.71 -9.69
C VAL A 348 -9.50 12.32 -9.62
#